data_AF-A0A7J2SRB0-F1
#
_entry.id   AF-A0A7J2SRB0-F1
#
_cell.length_a   1.000
_cell.length_b   1.000
_cell.length_c   1.000
_cell.angle_alpha   90.00
_cell.angle_beta   90.00
_cell.angle_gamma   90.00
#
_symmetry.space_group_name_H-M   'P 1'
#
loop_
_entity.id
_entity.type
_entity.pdbx_description
1 polymer ?
#
loop_
_entity_poly.entity_id
_entity_poly.type
_entity_poly.pdbx_seq_one_letter_code
_entity_poly.pdbx_strand_id
1 'polypeptide(L)'
;MNMPQFTRNRILIMMVTNVFLNLVLIPKDIQSLGLKLAGLGATGAAIATVLSYAAGLLYIRVVAWRVTGFRGNTAVITHGFAAALTGMILYYVTSIFFITRWFHLLGVSMMGMILYFSILFILKGFTKDDFYLFLDTLNIRKMGRYIKEELKGTKR
;
A
#
# COMPACT_ATOMS: atom_id res chain seq x y z
N MET A 1 10.67 23.04 4.88
CA MET A 1 12.05 22.58 5.15
C MET A 1 12.37 21.45 4.18
N ASN A 2 13.44 21.58 3.39
CA ASN A 2 13.88 20.51 2.50
C ASN A 2 14.80 19.56 3.30
N MET A 3 14.43 18.28 3.44
CA MET A 3 15.17 17.29 4.25
C MET A 3 15.59 16.08 3.39
N PRO A 4 16.46 16.26 2.39
CA PRO A 4 16.82 15.22 1.42
C PRO A 4 17.51 14.01 2.05
N GLN A 5 18.15 14.19 3.22
CA GLN A 5 18.81 13.11 3.95
C GLN A 5 17.86 11.96 4.32
N PHE A 6 16.60 12.25 4.60
CA PHE A 6 15.63 11.20 4.95
C PHE A 6 15.22 10.39 3.73
N THR A 7 15.05 11.05 2.58
CA THR A 7 14.79 10.37 1.30
C THR A 7 15.97 9.48 0.90
N ARG A 8 17.19 10.00 0.98
CA ARG A 8 18.42 9.24 0.68
C ARG A 8 18.53 8.00 1.58
N ASN A 9 18.41 8.17 2.89
CA ASN A 9 18.54 7.07 3.84
C ASN A 9 17.46 5.99 3.61
N ARG A 10 16.22 6.40 3.32
CA ARG A 10 15.14 5.47 2.94
C ARG A 10 15.55 4.62 1.73
N ILE A 11 16.06 5.24 0.67
CA ILE A 11 16.48 4.52 -0.55
C ILE A 11 17.60 3.53 -0.24
N LEU A 12 18.61 3.94 0.53
CA LEU A 12 19.70 3.05 0.92
C LEU A 12 19.21 1.85 1.74
N ILE A 13 18.32 2.07 2.72
CA ILE A 13 17.72 0.98 3.50
C ILE A 13 16.95 0.02 2.60
N MET A 14 16.11 0.53 1.69
CA MET A 14 15.37 -0.30 0.74
C MET A 14 16.33 -1.11 -0.14
N MET A 15 17.37 -0.48 -0.70
CA MET A 15 18.35 -1.13 -1.57
C MET A 15 19.10 -2.25 -0.83
N VAL A 16 19.69 -1.95 0.33
CA VAL A 16 20.45 -2.92 1.13
C VAL A 16 19.56 -4.10 1.54
N THR A 17 18.34 -3.81 2.02
CA THR A 17 17.37 -4.85 2.40
C THR A 17 17.00 -5.72 1.19
N ASN A 18 16.76 -5.11 0.03
CA ASN A 18 16.38 -5.84 -1.18
C ASN A 18 17.51 -6.74 -1.68
N VAL A 19 18.73 -6.23 -1.79
CA VAL A 19 19.90 -7.00 -2.24
C VAL A 19 20.16 -8.17 -1.27
N PHE A 20 20.14 -7.90 0.04
CA PHE A 20 20.33 -8.93 1.05
C PHE A 20 19.25 -10.04 0.93
N LEU A 21 17.98 -9.66 0.86
CA LEU A 21 16.88 -10.63 0.74
C LEU A 21 16.93 -11.39 -0.58
N ASN A 22 17.32 -10.76 -1.68
CA ASN A 22 17.49 -11.44 -2.96
C ASN A 22 18.57 -12.53 -2.88
N LEU A 23 19.70 -12.25 -2.23
CA LEU A 23 20.77 -13.22 -2.03
C LEU A 23 20.32 -14.42 -1.19
N VAL A 24 19.41 -14.22 -0.23
CA VAL A 24 18.93 -15.29 0.67
C VAL A 24 17.75 -16.06 0.07
N LEU A 25 16.83 -15.39 -0.62
CA LEU A 25 15.55 -15.96 -1.06
C LEU A 25 15.58 -16.54 -2.47
N ILE A 26 16.41 -16.02 -3.37
CA ILE A 26 16.42 -16.43 -4.79
C ILE A 26 17.19 -17.73 -5.01
N PRO A 27 18.48 -17.85 -4.63
CA PRO A 27 19.26 -19.04 -4.92
C PRO A 27 18.87 -20.22 -4.02
N LYS A 28 19.04 -21.44 -4.53
CA LYS A 28 18.83 -22.69 -3.78
C LYS A 28 19.98 -22.99 -2.84
N ASP A 29 21.17 -22.56 -3.22
CA ASP A 29 22.41 -22.77 -2.50
C ASP A 29 23.44 -21.72 -2.94
N ILE A 30 24.36 -21.39 -2.05
CA ILE A 30 25.58 -20.67 -2.39
C ILE A 30 26.72 -21.69 -2.29
N GLN A 31 27.10 -22.26 -3.43
CA GLN A 31 28.13 -23.30 -3.51
C GLN A 31 29.48 -22.85 -2.92
N SER A 32 29.83 -21.57 -3.06
CA SER A 32 31.06 -21.00 -2.50
C SER A 32 31.09 -20.90 -0.97
N LEU A 33 29.93 -20.99 -0.31
CA LEU A 33 29.78 -20.92 1.15
C LEU A 33 29.25 -22.23 1.75
N GLY A 34 28.88 -23.22 0.93
CA GLY A 34 28.29 -24.49 1.40
C GLY A 34 26.91 -24.35 2.04
N LEU A 35 26.23 -23.21 1.87
CA LEU A 35 24.94 -22.92 2.50
C LEU A 35 23.77 -23.31 1.61
N LYS A 36 22.78 -24.00 2.18
CA LYS A 36 21.46 -24.22 1.56
C LYS A 36 20.55 -23.04 1.87
N LEU A 37 19.84 -22.56 0.87
CA LEU A 37 18.98 -21.37 0.92
C LEU A 37 17.54 -21.71 0.49
N ALA A 38 16.67 -20.70 0.50
CA ALA A 38 15.24 -20.90 0.29
C ALA A 38 14.90 -21.34 -1.14
N GLY A 39 15.66 -20.91 -2.16
CA GLY A 39 15.45 -21.35 -3.54
C GLY A 39 14.12 -20.94 -4.16
N LEU A 40 13.51 -19.84 -3.71
CA LEU A 40 12.17 -19.40 -4.11
C LEU A 40 12.15 -18.72 -5.48
N GLY A 41 13.30 -18.50 -6.12
CA GLY A 41 13.41 -17.93 -7.46
C GLY A 41 12.65 -16.60 -7.62
N ALA A 42 11.76 -16.52 -8.61
CA ALA A 42 10.96 -15.33 -8.89
C ALA A 42 10.04 -14.92 -7.71
N THR A 43 9.47 -15.90 -6.99
CA THR A 43 8.65 -15.64 -5.80
C THR A 43 9.48 -15.01 -4.70
N GLY A 44 10.73 -15.47 -4.53
CA GLY A 44 11.69 -14.90 -3.60
C GLY A 44 12.02 -13.43 -3.91
N ALA A 45 12.23 -13.12 -5.18
CA ALA A 45 12.47 -11.74 -5.64
C ALA A 45 11.28 -10.81 -5.39
N ALA A 46 10.05 -11.30 -5.62
CA ALA A 46 8.83 -10.55 -5.34
C ALA A 46 8.69 -10.26 -3.83
N ILE A 47 8.93 -11.25 -2.97
CA ILE A 47 8.91 -11.09 -1.51
C ILE A 47 9.98 -10.10 -1.05
N ALA A 48 11.21 -10.22 -1.56
CA ALA A 48 12.31 -9.31 -1.24
C ALA A 48 11.98 -7.85 -1.60
N THR A 49 11.23 -7.64 -2.68
CA THR A 49 10.77 -6.31 -3.11
C THR A 49 9.70 -5.77 -2.19
N VAL A 50 8.69 -6.57 -1.82
CA VAL A 50 7.65 -6.11 -0.89
C VAL A 50 8.26 -5.76 0.48
N LEU A 51 9.15 -6.62 0.99
CA LEU A 51 9.79 -6.42 2.29
C LEU A 51 10.75 -5.22 2.30
N SER A 52 11.48 -4.97 1.22
CA SER A 52 12.35 -3.79 1.14
C SER A 52 11.54 -2.49 1.18
N TYR A 53 10.43 -2.41 0.45
CA TYR A 53 9.53 -1.27 0.49
C TYR A 53 8.87 -1.12 1.87
N ALA A 54 8.51 -2.21 2.52
CA ALA A 54 7.99 -2.20 3.89
C ALA A 54 9.03 -1.64 4.88
N ALA A 55 10.30 -2.03 4.79
CA ALA A 55 11.37 -1.48 5.61
C ALA A 55 11.54 0.03 5.39
N GLY A 56 11.51 0.48 4.12
CA GLY A 56 11.54 1.90 3.78
C GLY A 56 10.33 2.68 4.32
N LEU A 57 9.14 2.08 4.28
CA LEU A 57 7.91 2.66 4.83
C LEU A 57 7.98 2.80 6.36
N LEU A 58 8.48 1.78 7.06
CA LEU A 58 8.67 1.83 8.51
C LEU A 58 9.67 2.93 8.90
N TYR A 59 10.80 2.99 8.21
CA TYR A 59 11.80 4.04 8.43
C TYR A 59 11.20 5.44 8.29
N ILE A 60 10.53 5.73 7.17
CA ILE A 60 9.97 7.07 6.95
C ILE A 60 8.84 7.38 7.94
N ARG A 61 8.06 6.38 8.37
CA ARG A 61 7.00 6.55 9.36
C ARG A 61 7.56 6.97 10.72
N VAL A 62 8.65 6.34 11.17
CA VAL A 62 9.32 6.68 12.42
C VAL A 62 9.95 8.07 12.34
N VAL A 63 10.64 8.37 11.25
CA VAL A 63 11.26 9.69 11.04
C VAL A 63 10.20 10.79 10.99
N ALA A 64 9.12 10.59 10.24
CA ALA A 64 8.03 11.55 10.14
C ALA A 64 7.43 11.87 11.51
N TRP A 65 7.18 10.85 12.34
CA TRP A 65 6.71 11.06 13.70
C TRP A 65 7.72 11.88 14.52
N ARG A 66 9.02 11.55 14.49
CA ARG A 66 10.04 12.31 15.23
C ARG A 66 10.13 13.78 14.81
N VAL A 67 9.93 14.07 13.53
CA VAL A 67 10.04 15.43 12.99
C VAL A 67 8.78 16.24 13.23
N THR A 68 7.59 15.66 13.04
CA THR A 68 6.32 16.39 13.08
C THR A 68 5.61 16.31 14.44
N GLY A 69 5.97 15.36 15.29
CA GLY A 69 5.31 15.09 16.58
C GLY A 69 3.94 14.41 16.45
N PHE A 70 3.36 14.34 15.25
CA PHE A 70 2.06 13.71 15.03
C PHE A 70 2.18 12.19 14.97
N ARG A 71 1.31 11.52 15.73
CA ARG A 71 1.13 10.06 15.66
C ARG A 71 0.35 9.68 14.40
N GLY A 72 0.51 8.44 13.96
CA GLY A 72 -0.28 7.90 12.87
C GLY A 72 -1.78 7.86 13.19
N ASN A 73 -2.61 8.09 12.17
CA ASN A 73 -4.07 7.99 12.30
C ASN A 73 -4.47 6.53 12.61
N THR A 74 -5.27 6.34 13.66
CA THR A 74 -5.82 5.04 14.05
C THR A 74 -6.77 4.45 13.01
N ALA A 75 -7.33 5.28 12.12
CA ALA A 75 -8.14 4.82 10.98
C ALA A 75 -7.41 3.80 10.10
N VAL A 76 -6.08 3.86 10.02
CA VAL A 76 -5.26 2.87 9.30
C VAL A 76 -5.49 1.45 9.84
N ILE A 77 -5.72 1.31 11.15
CA ILE A 77 -6.04 0.03 11.78
C ILE A 77 -7.41 -0.46 11.32
N THR A 78 -8.41 0.43 11.27
CA THR A 78 -9.75 0.12 10.76
C THR A 78 -9.71 -0.33 9.30
N HIS A 79 -8.90 0.33 8.47
CA HIS A 79 -8.67 -0.11 7.08
C HIS A 79 -7.99 -1.47 7.00
N GLY A 80 -6.97 -1.73 7.84
CA GLY A 80 -6.32 -3.03 7.91
C GLY A 80 -7.27 -4.15 8.31
N PHE A 81 -8.13 -3.90 9.31
CA PHE A 81 -9.15 -4.86 9.74
C PHE A 81 -10.20 -5.10 8.66
N ALA A 82 -10.71 -4.04 8.02
CA ALA A 82 -11.67 -4.17 6.93
C ALA A 82 -11.08 -4.97 5.75
N ALA A 83 -9.83 -4.70 5.37
CA ALA A 83 -9.14 -5.42 4.31
C ALA A 83 -8.94 -6.91 4.66
N ALA A 84 -8.56 -7.21 5.91
CA ALA A 84 -8.42 -8.60 6.37
C ALA A 84 -9.75 -9.35 6.34
N LEU A 85 -10.84 -8.71 6.80
CA LEU A 85 -12.17 -9.30 6.78
C LEU A 85 -12.67 -9.53 5.35
N THR A 86 -12.50 -8.56 4.45
CA THR A 86 -12.80 -8.73 3.02
C THR A 86 -12.00 -9.90 2.42
N GLY A 87 -10.70 -9.97 2.70
CA GLY A 87 -9.84 -11.06 2.23
C GLY A 87 -10.32 -12.43 2.71
N MET A 88 -10.71 -12.54 3.99
CA MET A 88 -11.26 -13.76 4.56
C MET A 88 -12.59 -14.18 3.90
N ILE A 89 -13.50 -13.22 3.66
CA ILE A 89 -14.77 -13.48 2.98
C ILE A 89 -14.52 -13.94 1.55
N LEU A 90 -13.66 -13.25 0.80
CA LEU A 90 -13.31 -13.62 -0.57
C LEU A 90 -12.67 -15.00 -0.65
N TYR A 91 -11.77 -15.32 0.27
CA TYR A 91 -11.17 -16.65 0.37
C TYR A 91 -12.25 -17.73 0.48
N TYR A 92 -13.22 -17.53 1.38
CA TYR A 92 -14.34 -18.44 1.53
C TYR A 92 -15.20 -18.53 0.26
N VAL A 93 -15.55 -17.40 -0.36
CA VAL A 93 -16.30 -17.40 -1.63
C VAL A 93 -15.56 -18.18 -2.72
N THR A 94 -14.25 -18.00 -2.86
CA THR A 94 -13.45 -18.71 -3.87
C THR A 94 -13.25 -20.20 -3.58
N SER A 95 -13.47 -20.65 -2.34
CA SER A 95 -13.51 -22.09 -2.03
C SER A 95 -14.78 -22.78 -2.51
N ILE A 96 -15.87 -22.03 -2.73
CA ILE A 96 -17.15 -22.54 -3.22
C ILE A 96 -17.31 -22.28 -4.72
N PHE A 97 -16.81 -21.13 -5.19
CA PHE A 97 -16.93 -20.69 -6.58
C PHE A 97 -15.61 -20.83 -7.34
N PHE A 98 -15.58 -21.70 -8.35
CA PHE A 98 -14.39 -21.93 -9.18
C PHE A 98 -14.21 -20.84 -10.24
N ILE A 99 -13.06 -20.16 -10.18
CA ILE A 99 -12.66 -19.15 -11.17
C ILE A 99 -12.09 -19.87 -12.40
N THR A 100 -12.95 -20.18 -13.37
CA THR A 100 -12.56 -20.86 -14.61
C THR A 100 -12.20 -19.93 -15.77
N ARG A 101 -12.78 -18.72 -15.79
CA ARG A 101 -12.61 -17.76 -16.89
C ARG A 101 -12.11 -16.41 -16.37
N TRP A 102 -11.36 -15.70 -17.19
CA TRP A 102 -10.72 -14.43 -16.79
C TRP A 102 -11.74 -13.37 -16.34
N PHE A 103 -12.95 -13.33 -16.90
CA PHE A 103 -13.98 -12.37 -16.49
C PHE A 103 -14.58 -12.68 -15.11
N HIS A 104 -14.48 -13.91 -14.61
CA HIS A 104 -14.84 -14.21 -13.22
C HIS A 104 -13.92 -13.46 -12.24
N LEU A 105 -12.65 -13.22 -12.61
CA LEU A 105 -11.74 -12.40 -11.79
C LEU A 105 -12.23 -10.96 -11.67
N LEU A 106 -12.75 -10.38 -12.76
CA LEU A 106 -13.32 -9.02 -12.72
C LEU A 106 -14.54 -8.97 -11.79
N GLY A 107 -15.43 -9.97 -11.87
CA GLY A 107 -16.59 -10.08 -11.00
C GLY A 107 -16.20 -10.19 -9.52
N VAL A 108 -15.27 -11.08 -9.18
CA VAL A 108 -14.78 -11.27 -7.81
C VAL A 108 -14.05 -10.03 -7.30
N SER A 109 -13.28 -9.34 -8.16
CA SER A 109 -12.59 -8.10 -7.79
C SER A 109 -13.56 -6.97 -7.47
N MET A 110 -14.61 -6.82 -8.30
CA MET A 110 -15.64 -5.79 -8.09
C MET A 110 -16.45 -6.08 -6.83
N MET A 111 -16.81 -7.35 -6.60
CA MET A 111 -17.45 -7.80 -5.36
C MET A 111 -16.57 -7.51 -4.14
N GLY A 112 -15.27 -7.81 -4.21
CA GLY A 112 -14.31 -7.51 -3.16
C GLY A 112 -14.24 -6.02 -2.82
N MET A 113 -14.25 -5.15 -3.84
CA MET A 113 -14.26 -3.71 -3.64
C MET A 113 -15.54 -3.23 -2.97
N ILE A 114 -16.71 -3.72 -3.40
CA ILE A 114 -18.00 -3.42 -2.77
C ILE A 114 -17.98 -3.86 -1.31
N LEU A 115 -17.59 -5.10 -1.04
CA LEU A 115 -17.50 -5.66 0.32
C LEU A 115 -16.60 -4.82 1.23
N TYR A 116 -15.41 -4.45 0.75
CA TYR A 116 -14.47 -3.63 1.51
C TYR A 116 -15.06 -2.27 1.90
N PHE A 117 -15.66 -1.55 0.97
CA PHE A 117 -16.27 -0.26 1.26
C PHE A 117 -17.51 -0.39 2.17
N SER A 118 -18.31 -1.43 1.99
CA SER A 118 -19.45 -1.73 2.88
C SER A 118 -18.99 -1.97 4.32
N ILE A 119 -17.94 -2.77 4.52
CA ILE A 119 -17.37 -3.02 5.86
C ILE A 119 -16.83 -1.72 6.47
N LEU A 120 -16.07 -0.93 5.71
CA LEU A 120 -15.55 0.36 6.18
C LEU A 120 -16.63 1.34 6.59
N PHE A 121 -17.71 1.40 5.80
CA PHE A 121 -18.86 2.24 6.08
C PHE A 121 -19.53 1.85 7.41
N ILE A 122 -19.71 0.54 7.65
CA ILE A 122 -20.27 0.01 8.91
C ILE A 122 -19.36 0.34 10.10
N LEU A 123 -18.05 0.16 9.95
CA LEU A 123 -17.06 0.44 10.99
C LEU A 123 -16.84 1.94 11.25
N LYS A 124 -17.53 2.83 10.51
CA LYS A 124 -17.32 4.29 10.53
C LYS A 124 -15.85 4.68 10.29
N GLY A 125 -15.07 3.79 9.66
CA GLY A 125 -13.69 4.07 9.28
C GLY A 125 -13.59 4.98 8.05
N PHE A 126 -14.70 5.13 7.33
CA PHE A 126 -14.85 6.00 6.18
C PHE A 126 -16.22 6.70 6.27
N THR A 127 -16.21 8.00 6.55
CA THR A 127 -17.43 8.80 6.71
C THR A 127 -17.93 9.32 5.36
N LYS A 128 -19.19 9.77 5.31
CA LYS A 128 -19.73 10.43 4.11
C LYS A 128 -18.91 11.66 3.73
N ASP A 129 -18.38 12.37 4.72
CA ASP A 129 -17.56 13.56 4.52
C ASP A 129 -16.23 13.20 3.85
N ASP A 130 -15.59 12.08 4.25
CA ASP A 130 -14.40 11.56 3.57
C ASP A 130 -14.68 11.18 2.11
N PHE A 131 -15.87 10.62 1.84
CA PHE A 131 -16.31 10.31 0.48
C PHE A 131 -16.52 11.56 -0.37
N TYR A 132 -17.17 12.59 0.17
CA TYR A 132 -17.35 13.86 -0.51
C TYR A 132 -16.02 14.57 -0.76
N LEU A 133 -15.09 14.53 0.20
CA LEU A 133 -13.72 15.03 0.02
C LEU A 133 -13.00 14.31 -1.13
N PHE A 134 -13.12 12.98 -1.19
CA PHE A 134 -12.51 12.17 -2.24
C PHE A 134 -13.09 12.49 -3.63
N LEU A 135 -14.41 12.58 -3.74
CA LEU A 135 -15.09 12.99 -4.98
C LEU A 135 -14.73 14.41 -5.39
N ASP A 136 -14.60 15.33 -4.44
CA ASP A 136 -14.18 16.70 -4.72
C ASP A 136 -12.73 16.78 -5.20
N THR A 137 -11.85 15.92 -4.70
CA THR A 137 -10.47 15.80 -5.17
C THR A 137 -10.39 15.24 -6.59
N LEU A 138 -11.29 14.31 -6.94
CA LEU A 138 -11.42 13.79 -8.31
C LEU A 138 -12.10 14.76 -9.27
N ASN A 139 -12.73 15.83 -8.77
CA ASN A 139 -13.36 16.84 -9.61
C ASN A 139 -12.31 17.79 -10.21
N ILE A 140 -11.67 17.32 -11.28
CA ILE A 140 -10.64 18.03 -12.04
C ILE A 140 -11.10 19.44 -12.46
N ARG A 141 -12.41 19.67 -12.66
CA ARG A 141 -12.95 20.99 -13.01
C ARG A 141 -12.81 22.00 -11.87
N LYS A 142 -13.06 21.58 -10.61
CA LYS A 142 -12.86 22.44 -9.43
C LYS A 142 -11.38 22.78 -9.25
N MET A 143 -10.51 21.77 -9.40
CA MET A 143 -9.06 21.94 -9.26
C MET A 143 -8.47 22.85 -10.35
N GLY A 144 -8.91 22.70 -11.61
CA GLY A 144 -8.51 23.58 -12.70
C GLY A 144 -9.01 25.02 -12.55
N ARG A 145 -10.21 25.22 -11.99
CA ARG A 145 -10.71 26.55 -11.64
C ARG A 145 -9.88 27.20 -10.53
N TYR A 146 -9.58 26.44 -9.47
CA TYR A 146 -8.74 26.91 -8.37
C TYR A 146 -7.35 27.34 -8.84
N ILE A 147 -6.67 26.53 -9.66
CA ILE A 147 -5.36 26.87 -10.25
C ILE A 147 -5.48 28.12 -11.12
N LYS A 148 -6.54 28.26 -11.90
CA LYS A 148 -6.79 29.44 -12.75
C LYS A 148 -7.06 30.71 -11.92
N GLU A 149 -7.74 30.59 -10.79
CA GLU A 149 -8.02 31.68 -9.85
C GLU A 149 -6.76 32.10 -9.09
N GLU A 150 -5.93 31.15 -8.65
CA GLU A 150 -4.62 31.44 -8.04
C GLU A 150 -3.65 32.07 -9.05
N LEU A 151 -3.56 31.57 -10.28
CA LEU A 151 -2.70 32.13 -11.33
C LEU A 151 -3.14 33.52 -11.79
N LYS A 152 -4.43 33.83 -11.69
CA LYS A 152 -4.96 35.17 -11.99
C LYS A 152 -4.78 36.16 -10.83
N GLY A 153 -4.26 35.72 -9.68
CA GLY A 153 -4.10 36.58 -8.51
C GLY A 153 -5.42 37.05 -7.92
N THR A 154 -6.55 36.42 -8.28
CA THR A 154 -7.88 36.83 -7.81
C THR A 154 -8.15 36.21 -6.44
N LYS A 155 -7.38 36.62 -5.43
CA LYS A 155 -7.83 36.49 -4.03
C LYS A 155 -8.71 37.69 -3.69
N ARG A 156 -9.98 37.41 -3.40
CA ARG A 156 -10.69 38.10 -2.32
C ARG A 156 -10.88 37.10 -1.21
#